data_AF-A0A646KKF4-F1
#
_entry.id   AF-A0A646KKF4-F1
#
_cell.length_a   1.000
_cell.length_b   1.000
_cell.length_c   1.000
_cell.angle_alpha   90.00
_cell.angle_beta   90.00
_cell.angle_gamma   90.00
#
_symmetry.space_group_name_H-M   'P 1'
#
loop_
_entity.id
_entity.type
_entity.pdbx_description
1 polymer ?
#
loop_
_entity_poly.entity_id
_entity_poly.type
_entity_poly.pdbx_seq_one_letter_code
_entity_poly.pdbx_strand_id
1 'polypeptide(L)'
;MDSYRIARENELPPCSRCGGEIIIGADGPVDGVPVRLELCPVCDTDAPAGGRLIAFLDAGGGRDASRVEEATRLMWAWQREAMAAHGFHWVPGAGAAGAVTAPSHTGPRPRGHG
;
A
#
# COMPACT_ATOMS: atom_id res chain seq x y z
N MET A 1 6.61 13.18 -9.43
CA MET A 1 6.23 11.76 -9.56
C MET A 1 6.93 11.04 -8.43
N ASP A 2 6.30 11.03 -7.25
CA ASP A 2 6.78 10.24 -6.13
C ASP A 2 6.72 8.77 -6.54
N SER A 3 7.92 8.21 -6.70
CA SER A 3 8.10 6.84 -7.15
C SER A 3 7.76 5.91 -6.00
N TYR A 4 6.63 5.22 -6.09
CA TYR A 4 6.36 4.07 -5.24
C TYR A 4 7.41 3.00 -5.55
N ARG A 5 8.35 2.76 -4.62
CA ARG A 5 9.34 1.68 -4.74
C ARG A 5 8.67 0.39 -4.30
N ILE A 6 8.38 -0.50 -5.25
CA ILE A 6 7.97 -1.88 -4.95
C ILE A 6 9.25 -2.68 -4.66
N ALA A 7 9.57 -2.90 -3.39
CA ALA A 7 10.66 -3.77 -2.96
C ALA A 7 10.19 -5.23 -2.89
N ARG A 8 11.05 -6.20 -3.24
CA ARG A 8 10.75 -7.63 -3.00
C ARG A 8 10.79 -7.92 -1.49
N GLU A 9 10.18 -9.02 -1.07
CA GLU A 9 10.10 -9.46 0.35
C GLU A 9 11.50 -9.52 1.03
N ASN A 10 12.55 -9.87 0.29
CA ASN A 10 13.96 -9.86 0.74
C ASN A 10 14.66 -8.48 0.72
N GLU A 11 13.97 -7.41 0.35
CA GLU A 11 14.51 -6.04 0.26
C GLU A 11 13.80 -5.06 1.20
N LEU A 12 12.83 -5.55 1.98
CA LEU A 12 12.18 -4.71 2.99
C LEU A 12 13.19 -4.38 4.10
N PRO A 13 13.33 -3.10 4.50
CA PRO A 13 14.13 -2.77 5.66
C PRO A 13 13.55 -3.46 6.91
N PRO A 14 14.36 -3.69 7.97
CA PRO A 14 13.87 -4.20 9.22
C PRO A 14 12.76 -3.32 9.81
N CYS A 15 11.85 -3.92 10.58
CA CYS A 15 10.77 -3.21 11.25
C CYS A 15 11.33 -2.07 12.09
N SER A 16 10.83 -0.86 11.85
CA SER A 16 11.25 0.34 12.58
C SER A 16 10.99 0.26 14.08
N ARG A 17 10.04 -0.57 14.51
CA ARG A 17 9.60 -0.72 15.91
C ARG A 17 10.45 -1.72 16.70
N CYS A 18 10.77 -2.87 16.11
CA CYS A 18 11.46 -3.95 16.83
C CYS A 18 12.74 -4.48 16.16
N GLY A 19 13.08 -3.99 14.96
CA GLY A 19 14.21 -4.47 14.17
C GLY A 19 14.02 -5.86 13.54
N GLY A 20 12.83 -6.46 13.67
CA GLY A 20 12.51 -7.76 13.10
C GLY A 20 12.13 -7.72 11.62
N GLU A 21 11.80 -8.86 11.05
CA GLU A 21 11.34 -8.95 9.66
C GLU A 21 9.95 -8.32 9.49
N ILE A 22 9.70 -7.81 8.28
CA ILE A 22 8.42 -7.22 7.86
C ILE A 22 7.81 -8.14 6.82
N ILE A 23 6.52 -8.45 6.95
CA ILE A 23 5.76 -9.23 5.94
C ILE A 23 5.32 -8.31 4.80
N ILE A 24 4.80 -7.12 5.13
CA ILE A 24 4.34 -6.13 4.16
C ILE A 24 4.90 -4.75 4.53
N GLY A 25 5.61 -4.12 3.59
CA GLY A 25 6.01 -2.73 3.69
C GLY A 25 5.41 -1.90 2.57
N ALA A 26 4.93 -0.70 2.88
CA ALA A 26 4.47 0.26 1.89
C ALA A 26 4.97 1.67 2.25
N ASP A 27 5.55 2.36 1.28
CA ASP A 27 5.97 3.75 1.41
C ASP A 27 5.09 4.62 0.50
N GLY A 28 4.68 5.79 0.99
CA GLY A 28 3.94 6.73 0.17
C GLY A 28 3.71 8.07 0.88
N PRO A 29 3.52 9.16 0.11
CA PRO A 29 3.13 10.43 0.70
C PRO A 29 1.63 10.43 1.05
N VAL A 30 1.29 10.96 2.22
CA VAL A 30 -0.08 11.29 2.64
C VAL A 30 -0.11 12.79 2.89
N ASP A 31 -0.86 13.52 2.07
CA ASP A 31 -0.87 14.99 2.07
C ASP A 31 0.55 15.63 2.03
N GLY A 32 1.46 15.01 1.27
CA GLY A 32 2.85 15.44 1.13
C GLY A 32 3.77 15.03 2.29
N VAL A 33 3.24 14.36 3.32
CA VAL A 33 4.04 13.80 4.43
C VAL A 33 4.44 12.37 4.07
N PRO A 34 5.74 12.03 4.05
CA PRO A 34 6.17 10.65 3.86
C PRO A 34 5.66 9.75 5.00
N VAL A 35 4.91 8.71 4.65
CA VAL A 35 4.43 7.70 5.57
C VAL A 35 4.95 6.34 5.12
N ARG A 36 5.40 5.55 6.10
CA ARG A 36 5.74 4.14 5.91
C ARG A 36 4.82 3.27 6.74
N LEU A 37 4.13 2.34 6.09
CA LEU A 37 3.32 1.32 6.73
C LEU A 37 4.11 0.00 6.79
N GLU A 38 4.03 -0.68 7.93
CA GLU A 38 4.77 -1.91 8.19
C GLU A 38 3.84 -2.93 8.85
N LEU A 39 3.71 -4.12 8.26
CA LEU A 39 3.10 -5.29 8.89
C LEU A 39 4.22 -6.16 9.46
N CYS A 40 4.40 -6.11 10.78
CA CYS A 40 5.42 -6.86 11.50
C CYS A 40 4.75 -7.99 12.30
N PRO A 41 5.17 -9.25 12.13
CA PRO A 41 4.57 -10.39 12.83
C PRO A 41 4.74 -10.32 14.35
N VAL A 42 5.76 -9.60 14.83
CA VAL A 42 6.03 -9.41 16.26
C VAL A 42 5.18 -8.27 16.83
N CYS A 43 5.19 -7.10 16.17
CA CYS A 43 4.54 -5.92 16.72
C CYS A 43 3.02 -5.91 16.49
N ASP A 44 2.55 -6.53 15.41
CA ASP A 44 1.14 -6.47 14.99
C ASP A 44 0.38 -7.77 15.28
N THR A 45 1.01 -8.78 15.89
CA THR A 45 0.40 -10.10 16.16
C THR A 45 -0.93 -9.98 16.89
N ASP A 46 -1.01 -9.07 17.88
CA ASP A 46 -2.21 -8.85 18.69
C ASP A 46 -3.00 -7.61 18.23
N ALA A 47 -2.58 -6.96 17.14
CA ALA A 47 -3.29 -5.81 16.59
C ALA A 47 -4.62 -6.24 15.96
N PRO A 48 -5.74 -5.51 16.16
CA PRO A 48 -7.05 -5.93 15.68
C PRO A 48 -7.14 -6.25 14.19
N ALA A 49 -6.56 -5.41 13.32
CA ALA A 49 -6.53 -5.65 11.88
C ALA A 49 -5.22 -6.32 11.44
N GLY A 50 -4.08 -5.87 11.95
CA GLY A 50 -2.76 -6.45 11.65
C GLY A 50 -2.68 -7.95 11.97
N GLY A 51 -3.08 -8.37 13.17
CA GLY A 51 -3.04 -9.77 13.60
C GLY A 51 -3.93 -10.68 12.76
N ARG A 52 -5.09 -10.18 12.34
CA ARG A 52 -5.98 -10.91 11.42
C ARG A 52 -5.38 -11.09 10.03
N LEU A 53 -4.70 -10.06 9.52
CA LEU A 53 -4.01 -10.15 8.24
C LEU A 53 -2.82 -11.10 8.31
N ILE A 54 -2.03 -11.08 9.40
CA ILE A 54 -0.94 -12.04 9.65
C ILE A 54 -1.48 -13.47 9.65
N ALA A 55 -2.50 -13.76 10.45
CA ALA A 55 -3.11 -15.10 10.52
C ALA A 55 -3.65 -15.57 9.16
N PHE A 56 -4.23 -14.67 8.37
CA PHE A 56 -4.68 -14.96 7.01
C PHE A 56 -3.52 -15.36 6.07
N LEU A 57 -2.40 -14.64 6.14
CA LEU A 57 -1.22 -14.89 5.32
C LEU A 57 -0.53 -16.20 5.73
N ASP A 58 -0.42 -16.47 7.02
CA ASP A 58 0.13 -17.72 7.58
C ASP A 58 -0.69 -18.95 7.13
N ALA A 59 -2.01 -18.81 7.06
CA ALA A 59 -2.91 -19.82 6.51
C ALA A 59 -2.80 -19.97 4.97
N GLY A 60 -1.86 -19.28 4.32
CA GLY A 60 -1.63 -19.31 2.88
C GLY A 60 -2.60 -18.48 2.05
N GLY A 61 -3.40 -17.61 2.69
CA GLY A 61 -4.41 -16.81 2.00
C GLY A 61 -3.85 -15.90 0.91
N GLY A 62 -2.59 -15.44 1.04
CA GLY A 62 -1.90 -14.66 0.01
C GLY A 62 -1.57 -15.45 -1.27
N ARG A 63 -1.73 -16.78 -1.25
CA ARG A 63 -1.48 -17.68 -2.41
C ARG A 63 -2.76 -18.28 -2.98
N ASP A 64 -3.91 -18.04 -2.36
CA ASP A 64 -5.20 -18.59 -2.75
C ASP A 64 -6.06 -17.52 -3.45
N ALA A 65 -6.11 -17.58 -4.78
CA ALA A 65 -6.85 -16.62 -5.59
C ALA A 65 -8.37 -16.63 -5.29
N SER A 66 -8.92 -17.73 -4.76
CA SER A 66 -10.33 -17.78 -4.37
C SER A 66 -10.65 -16.89 -3.17
N ARG A 67 -9.62 -16.44 -2.43
CA ARG A 67 -9.75 -15.63 -1.22
C ARG A 67 -9.39 -14.16 -1.44
N VAL A 68 -9.35 -13.69 -2.69
CA VAL A 68 -8.95 -12.32 -3.04
C VAL A 68 -9.83 -11.24 -2.38
N GLU A 69 -11.14 -11.49 -2.23
CA GLU A 69 -12.05 -10.54 -1.57
C GLU A 69 -11.75 -10.44 -0.08
N GLU A 70 -11.46 -11.58 0.57
CA GLU A 70 -11.04 -11.63 1.97
C GLU A 70 -9.70 -10.91 2.16
N ALA A 71 -8.72 -11.21 1.30
CA ALA A 71 -7.42 -10.55 1.29
C ALA A 71 -7.57 -9.03 1.16
N THR A 72 -8.39 -8.57 0.20
CA THR A 72 -8.64 -7.15 -0.05
C THR A 72 -9.26 -6.47 1.18
N ARG A 73 -10.24 -7.11 1.81
CA ARG A 73 -10.89 -6.57 3.02
C ARG A 73 -9.92 -6.46 4.20
N LEU A 74 -9.08 -7.48 4.41
CA LEU A 74 -8.09 -7.50 5.48
C LEU A 74 -6.99 -6.46 5.25
N MET A 75 -6.49 -6.37 4.02
CA MET A 75 -5.53 -5.33 3.60
C MET A 75 -6.07 -3.92 3.86
N TRP A 76 -7.31 -3.65 3.49
CA TRP A 76 -7.93 -2.34 3.74
C TRP A 76 -8.13 -2.05 5.23
N ALA A 77 -8.50 -3.06 6.02
CA ALA A 77 -8.62 -2.90 7.47
C ALA A 77 -7.27 -2.57 8.11
N TRP A 78 -6.23 -3.30 7.75
CA TRP A 78 -4.86 -3.06 8.23
C TRP A 78 -4.34 -1.69 7.80
N GLN A 79 -4.50 -1.30 6.53
CA GLN A 79 -4.05 0.02 6.08
C GLN A 79 -4.73 1.15 6.86
N ARG A 80 -6.03 1.04 7.15
CA ARG A 80 -6.72 2.04 7.98
C ARG A 80 -6.17 2.09 9.41
N GLU A 81 -5.93 0.93 10.02
CA GLU A 81 -5.34 0.82 11.37
C GLU A 81 -3.93 1.42 11.40
N ALA A 82 -3.08 1.08 10.43
CA ALA A 82 -1.73 1.59 10.31
C ALA A 82 -1.71 3.12 10.08
N MET A 83 -2.55 3.62 9.18
CA MET A 83 -2.71 5.06 8.95
C MET A 83 -3.17 5.82 10.19
N ALA A 84 -4.11 5.25 10.97
CA ALA A 84 -4.57 5.82 12.23
C ALA A 84 -3.46 5.93 13.27
N ALA A 85 -2.53 4.98 13.30
CA ALA A 85 -1.35 5.05 14.17
C ALA A 85 -0.41 6.21 13.79
N HIS A 86 -0.44 6.67 12.54
CA HIS A 86 0.25 7.88 12.07
C HIS A 86 -0.58 9.17 12.24
N GLY A 87 -1.76 9.10 12.87
CA GLY A 87 -2.65 10.24 13.08
C GLY A 87 -3.56 10.58 11.91
N PHE A 88 -3.56 9.76 10.85
CA PHE A 88 -4.41 9.95 9.68
C PHE A 88 -5.68 9.12 9.79
N HIS A 89 -6.81 9.67 9.36
CA HIS A 89 -8.06 8.95 9.27
C HIS A 89 -8.54 8.91 7.81
N TRP A 90 -9.12 7.79 7.42
CA TRP A 90 -9.70 7.65 6.09
C TRP A 90 -10.97 8.48 5.97
N VAL A 91 -11.04 9.33 4.95
CA VAL A 91 -12.26 10.07 4.58
C VAL A 91 -12.84 9.42 3.31
N PRO A 92 -14.06 8.85 3.35
CA PRO A 92 -14.71 8.36 2.15
C PRO A 92 -14.95 9.52 1.18
N GLY A 93 -14.38 9.45 -0.03
CA GLY A 93 -14.69 10.37 -1.13
C GLY A 93 -13.55 11.21 -1.71
N ALA A 94 -12.36 11.23 -1.11
CA ALA A 94 -11.19 11.90 -1.70
C ALA A 94 -10.41 10.96 -2.64
N GLY A 95 -11.00 10.57 -3.77
CA GLY A 95 -10.33 9.62 -4.67
C GLY A 95 -10.96 9.32 -6.03
N ALA A 96 -11.93 10.11 -6.51
CA ALA A 96 -12.48 9.97 -7.88
C ALA A 96 -12.30 11.20 -8.78
N ALA A 97 -11.65 12.27 -8.30
CA ALA A 97 -11.32 13.45 -9.10
C ALA A 97 -9.83 13.75 -8.98
N GLY A 98 -9.02 13.05 -9.78
CA GLY A 98 -7.56 13.26 -9.81
C GLY A 98 -6.81 12.25 -10.67
N ALA A 99 -7.43 11.13 -11.02
CA ALA A 99 -6.89 10.20 -12.00
C ALA A 99 -7.33 10.61 -13.42
N VAL A 100 -6.34 11.06 -14.20
CA VAL A 100 -6.32 11.13 -15.68
C VAL A 100 -7.11 12.26 -16.35
N THR A 101 -6.63 13.51 -16.25
CA THR A 101 -6.56 14.31 -17.49
C THR A 101 -5.35 13.84 -18.26
N ALA A 102 -5.57 12.99 -19.26
CA ALA A 102 -4.57 12.69 -20.27
C ALA A 102 -4.10 14.02 -20.88
N PRO A 103 -2.79 14.24 -21.08
CA PRO A 103 -2.35 15.39 -21.86
C PRO A 103 -2.90 15.23 -23.28
N SER A 104 -3.76 16.17 -23.69
CA SER A 104 -4.14 16.36 -25.08
C SER A 104 -2.87 16.63 -25.88
N HIS A 105 -2.34 15.61 -26.56
CA HIS A 105 -1.36 15.79 -27.62
C HIS A 105 -2.06 16.40 -28.84
N THR A 106 -2.40 17.68 -28.78
CA THR A 106 -2.64 18.51 -29.97
C THR A 106 -1.33 19.22 -30.32
N GLY A 107 -0.35 18.43 -30.76
CA GLY A 107 0.81 18.91 -31.48
C GLY A 107 0.64 18.57 -32.97
N PRO A 108 0.73 19.53 -33.91
CA PRO A 108 0.58 19.24 -35.32
C PRO A 108 1.70 18.31 -35.83
N ARG A 109 1.29 17.32 -36.63
CA ARG A 109 2.16 16.37 -37.35
C ARG A 109 3.10 17.15 -38.30
N PRO A 110 4.44 16.99 -38.24
CA PRO A 110 5.30 17.50 -39.30
C PRO A 110 5.09 16.68 -40.58
N ARG A 111 4.78 17.37 -41.69
CA ARG A 111 4.74 16.77 -43.04
C ARG A 111 6.17 16.42 -43.46
N GLY A 112 6.38 15.16 -43.83
CA GLY A 112 7.56 14.76 -44.57
C GLY A 112 7.50 15.37 -45.97
N HIS A 113 8.60 16.00 -46.39
CA HIS A 113 8.83 16.40 -47.77
C HIS A 113 9.69 15.32 -48.44
N GLY A 114 9.14 14.71 -49.48
CA GLY A 114 9.90 14.22 -50.64
C GLY A 114 9.78 15.24 -51.77
#